data_AF-A0A3N4JBG0-F1
#
_entry.id   AF-A0A3N4JBG0-F1
#
_cell.length_a   1.000
_cell.length_b   1.000
_cell.length_c   1.000
_cell.angle_alpha   90.00
_cell.angle_beta   90.00
_cell.angle_gamma   90.00
#
_symmetry.space_group_name_H-M   'P 1'
#
loop_
_entity.id
_entity.type
_entity.pdbx_description
1 polymer ?
#
loop_
_entity_poly.entity_id
_entity_poly.type
_entity_poly.pdbx_seq_one_letter_code
_entity_poly.pdbx_strand_id
1 'polypeptide(L)'
;MPYRFKVTLAEATNYCGGQTFSIPLDAEKHGASWLNQGVQGGSHIYRHTFHLFSQQGYETSLLNLQVSPGSGNKFWTNVFPTELVEKHQSEIKRFTRVFKFVRWFEALFVFVPIWLFMKIFFFSDEFTNYMILPSIALFLGTGNATPEVSTVILERLFISPTYGMWYPADPKCLVNHSPPMVVFPNFSKLYGNGRRISNRGVTELSNVVSRSSSRVDVIFKDNNPGKPSSPETTKHFEELPEHFDELILCILPDTTKRLLDSTIIIREKLVLSQVKFFDGIIITYYDSGYMRKHYTPHSPASYHAQTFKPMYYIKLYPSSPSKLEMAFDCTNYQSQFPGNIPFEQHVFQTIFLNSSRDKHLWDWGNQLCQTHHAFVVPWLWLLNGRRSTMFAGSWTLVNAHGASVISGLAAAYRLGAAYPEELETQKDGFAQLCFRCYLFHFHGKWYRRGVGVYV
;
A
#
# COMPACT_ATOMS: atom_id res chain seq x y z
N MET A 1 2.53 -1.86 -34.54
CA MET A 1 2.76 -3.30 -34.83
C MET A 1 1.51 -4.07 -34.39
N PRO A 2 1.24 -5.29 -34.89
CA PRO A 2 0.20 -6.12 -34.28
C PRO A 2 0.59 -6.46 -32.84
N TYR A 3 -0.33 -6.31 -31.89
CA TYR A 3 -0.09 -6.65 -30.49
C TYR A 3 0.24 -8.14 -30.35
N ARG A 4 1.38 -8.45 -29.71
CA ARG A 4 1.86 -9.84 -29.53
C ARG A 4 0.91 -10.70 -28.67
N PHE A 5 0.06 -10.06 -27.86
CA PHE A 5 -0.84 -10.72 -26.92
C PHE A 5 -2.28 -10.22 -27.11
N LYS A 6 -3.25 -11.13 -27.18
CA LYS A 6 -4.68 -10.81 -27.14
C LYS A 6 -5.16 -10.75 -25.68
N VAL A 7 -5.05 -9.58 -25.06
CA VAL A 7 -5.40 -9.39 -23.65
C VAL A 7 -6.91 -9.19 -23.46
N THR A 8 -7.45 -9.81 -22.40
CA THR A 8 -8.78 -9.55 -21.83
C THR A 8 -8.60 -9.20 -20.36
N LEU A 9 -9.17 -8.08 -19.88
CA LEU A 9 -9.08 -7.67 -18.48
C LEU A 9 -10.38 -8.02 -17.75
N ALA A 10 -10.28 -8.88 -16.74
CA ALA A 10 -11.37 -9.16 -15.81
C ALA A 10 -11.27 -8.24 -14.58
N GLU A 11 -12.40 -7.68 -14.17
CA GLU A 11 -12.55 -6.82 -13.00
C GLU A 11 -14.01 -6.91 -12.54
N ALA A 12 -14.23 -7.02 -11.23
CA ALA A 12 -15.55 -7.34 -10.66
C ALA A 12 -16.38 -6.09 -10.35
N THR A 13 -15.73 -4.94 -10.21
CA THR A 13 -16.37 -3.64 -10.05
C THR A 13 -16.59 -2.95 -11.40
N ASN A 14 -17.38 -1.87 -11.42
CA ASN A 14 -17.61 -1.11 -12.65
C ASN A 14 -16.47 -0.13 -13.00
N TYR A 15 -15.34 -0.14 -12.30
CA TYR A 15 -14.17 0.72 -12.54
C TYR A 15 -12.89 -0.10 -12.40
N CYS A 16 -11.78 0.35 -13.02
CA CYS A 16 -10.48 -0.27 -12.81
C CYS A 16 -9.73 0.49 -11.70
N GLY A 17 -8.92 -0.21 -10.91
CA GLY A 17 -8.06 0.37 -9.88
C GLY A 17 -8.33 -0.17 -8.46
N GLY A 18 -9.49 -0.79 -8.21
CA GLY A 18 -9.80 -1.41 -6.91
C GLY A 18 -9.64 -0.44 -5.74
N GLN A 19 -8.69 -0.69 -4.83
CA GLN A 19 -8.40 0.21 -3.70
C GLN A 19 -7.81 1.58 -4.10
N THR A 20 -7.36 1.76 -5.35
CA THR A 20 -6.93 3.06 -5.88
C THR A 20 -8.01 3.70 -6.73
N PHE A 21 -8.80 4.59 -6.11
CA PHE A 21 -9.81 5.41 -6.77
C PHE A 21 -9.89 6.81 -6.15
N SER A 22 -10.58 7.72 -6.84
CA SER A 22 -10.85 9.09 -6.40
C SER A 22 -12.34 9.35 -6.30
N ILE A 23 -12.77 9.98 -5.20
CA ILE A 23 -14.13 10.51 -5.01
C ILE A 23 -14.23 11.96 -5.52
N PRO A 24 -15.42 12.42 -5.95
CA PRO A 24 -15.65 13.83 -6.21
C PRO A 24 -15.68 14.64 -4.91
N LEU A 25 -15.37 15.94 -5.01
CA LEU A 25 -15.54 16.93 -3.94
C LEU A 25 -16.22 18.20 -4.47
N ASP A 26 -16.84 18.93 -3.56
CA ASP A 26 -17.32 20.29 -3.78
C ASP A 26 -16.12 21.26 -3.85
N ALA A 27 -15.84 21.76 -5.06
CA ALA A 27 -14.71 22.64 -5.33
C ALA A 27 -14.89 24.08 -4.83
N GLU A 28 -16.13 24.55 -4.67
CA GLU A 28 -16.40 25.89 -4.13
C GLU A 28 -16.16 25.92 -2.62
N LYS A 29 -16.55 24.85 -1.93
CA LYS A 29 -16.35 24.69 -0.48
C LYS A 29 -14.96 24.22 -0.07
N HIS A 30 -14.31 23.36 -0.86
CA HIS A 30 -13.05 22.69 -0.48
C HIS A 30 -11.86 23.04 -1.37
N GLY A 31 -12.01 23.94 -2.35
CA GLY A 31 -10.94 24.39 -3.25
C GLY A 31 -10.44 23.34 -4.27
N ALA A 32 -10.93 22.10 -4.21
CA ALA A 32 -10.58 21.01 -5.11
C ALA A 32 -11.81 20.15 -5.44
N SER A 33 -11.89 19.66 -6.68
CA SER A 33 -13.03 18.88 -7.19
C SER A 33 -12.93 17.36 -7.00
N TRP A 34 -11.83 16.87 -6.41
CA TRP A 34 -11.60 15.43 -6.21
C TRP A 34 -10.59 15.15 -5.10
N LEU A 35 -10.68 13.93 -4.55
CA LEU A 35 -9.76 13.40 -3.54
C LEU A 35 -9.54 11.90 -3.77
N ASN A 36 -8.29 11.41 -3.69
CA ASN A 36 -8.00 9.98 -3.66
C ASN A 36 -8.50 9.34 -2.35
N GLN A 37 -9.11 8.15 -2.43
CA GLN A 37 -9.57 7.41 -1.26
C GLN A 37 -8.48 6.42 -0.78
N GLY A 38 -8.04 6.57 0.48
CA GLY A 38 -7.06 5.69 1.10
C GLY A 38 -5.62 5.91 0.63
N VAL A 39 -5.30 5.53 -0.62
CA VAL A 39 -3.94 5.67 -1.15
C VAL A 39 -3.73 7.11 -1.65
N GLN A 40 -3.11 7.95 -0.82
CA GLN A 40 -2.85 9.37 -1.14
C GLN A 40 -1.55 9.60 -1.92
N GLY A 41 -0.52 8.80 -1.65
CA GLY A 41 0.84 9.04 -2.11
C GLY A 41 1.80 7.93 -1.69
N GLY A 42 3.09 8.16 -1.87
CA GLY A 42 4.12 7.16 -1.59
C GLY A 42 5.55 7.67 -1.62
N SER A 43 6.48 6.73 -1.51
CA SER A 43 7.92 7.02 -1.45
C SER A 43 8.48 7.42 -2.82
N HIS A 44 9.41 8.37 -2.84
CA HIS A 44 10.15 8.81 -4.03
C HIS A 44 10.97 7.70 -4.73
N ILE A 45 11.07 6.52 -4.10
CA ILE A 45 11.71 5.31 -4.65
C ILE A 45 10.81 4.51 -5.60
N TYR A 46 9.50 4.83 -5.70
CA TYR A 46 8.53 4.08 -6.52
C TYR A 46 8.65 4.40 -8.03
N ARG A 47 9.88 4.34 -8.58
CA ARG A 47 10.22 4.67 -9.98
C ARG A 47 9.26 4.02 -11.00
N HIS A 48 8.91 2.74 -10.81
CA HIS A 48 7.96 2.02 -11.67
C HIS A 48 6.54 2.61 -11.66
N THR A 49 6.07 3.10 -10.51
CA THR A 49 4.78 3.82 -10.39
C THR A 49 4.85 5.16 -11.10
N PHE A 50 5.94 5.91 -10.96
CA PHE A 50 6.06 7.24 -11.59
C PHE A 50 6.20 7.15 -13.10
N HIS A 51 6.89 6.12 -13.60
CA HIS A 51 6.90 5.80 -15.03
C HIS A 51 5.49 5.42 -15.55
N LEU A 52 4.70 4.64 -14.80
CA LEU A 52 3.30 4.37 -15.14
C LEU A 52 2.44 5.65 -15.17
N PHE A 53 2.71 6.63 -14.30
CA PHE A 53 2.04 7.92 -14.31
C PHE A 53 2.46 8.77 -15.52
N SER A 54 3.76 8.88 -15.81
CA SER A 54 4.28 9.67 -16.93
C SER A 54 3.86 9.11 -18.30
N GLN A 55 3.80 7.78 -18.44
CA GLN A 55 3.27 7.11 -19.64
C GLN A 55 1.78 7.40 -19.88
N GLN A 56 1.05 7.92 -18.89
CA GLN A 56 -0.32 8.41 -19.01
C GLN A 56 -0.44 9.94 -18.93
N GLY A 57 0.67 10.68 -19.01
CA GLY A 57 0.67 12.15 -18.98
C GLY A 57 0.43 12.79 -17.61
N TYR A 58 0.65 12.05 -16.52
CA TYR A 58 0.55 12.60 -15.15
C TYR A 58 1.93 12.87 -14.55
N GLU A 59 2.11 14.09 -14.05
CA GLU A 59 3.29 14.48 -13.28
C GLU A 59 3.16 14.09 -11.79
N THR A 60 4.30 13.98 -11.11
CA THR A 60 4.40 13.65 -9.69
C THR A 60 4.80 14.86 -8.87
N SER A 61 3.91 15.35 -8.00
CA SER A 61 4.23 16.42 -7.06
C SER A 61 5.03 15.88 -5.86
N LEU A 62 6.13 16.53 -5.49
CA LEU A 62 6.84 16.27 -4.24
C LEU A 62 6.21 17.05 -3.09
N LEU A 63 6.17 16.44 -1.91
CA LEU A 63 5.74 17.05 -0.66
C LEU A 63 6.74 16.74 0.47
N ASN A 64 6.82 17.66 1.44
CA ASN A 64 7.70 17.58 2.60
C ASN A 64 6.89 17.11 3.82
N LEU A 65 7.01 15.84 4.19
CA LEU A 65 6.07 15.20 5.13
C LEU A 65 6.17 15.78 6.55
N GLN A 66 5.04 16.28 7.05
CA GLN A 66 4.87 16.75 8.42
C GLN A 66 3.88 15.88 9.19
N VAL A 67 4.23 15.49 10.42
CA VAL A 67 3.41 14.62 11.27
C VAL A 67 3.07 15.23 12.63
N SER A 68 1.92 14.82 13.19
CA SER A 68 1.41 15.19 14.52
C SER A 68 0.87 13.97 15.29
N PRO A 69 1.71 13.02 15.75
CA PRO A 69 1.28 11.99 16.70
C PRO A 69 1.04 12.56 18.11
N GLY A 70 -0.03 12.10 18.75
CA GLY A 70 -0.38 12.44 20.13
C GLY A 70 -1.01 13.82 20.30
N SER A 71 -1.26 14.16 21.56
CA SER A 71 -1.84 15.44 22.01
C SER A 71 -1.39 15.75 23.44
N GLY A 72 -1.42 17.03 23.84
CA GLY A 72 -0.95 17.47 25.16
C GLY A 72 0.53 17.12 25.40
N ASN A 73 0.88 16.66 26.60
CA ASN A 73 2.24 16.22 26.93
C ASN A 73 2.68 14.88 26.26
N LYS A 74 1.84 14.33 25.37
CA LYS A 74 2.16 13.18 24.51
C LYS A 74 2.27 13.56 23.03
N PHE A 75 2.11 14.84 22.70
CA PHE A 75 2.32 15.36 21.35
C PHE A 75 3.81 15.35 21.00
N TRP A 76 4.13 14.95 19.77
CA TRP A 76 5.40 15.25 19.13
C TRP A 76 5.23 15.50 17.63
N THR A 77 6.28 16.03 17.00
CA THR A 77 6.32 16.29 15.56
C THR A 77 7.75 16.20 15.04
N ASN A 78 7.90 16.09 13.71
CA ASN A 78 9.17 16.20 13.00
C ASN A 78 9.45 17.64 12.49
N VAL A 79 8.73 18.64 13.00
CA VAL A 79 8.82 20.04 12.52
C VAL A 79 9.50 20.97 13.55
N PHE A 80 9.27 20.75 14.84
CA PHE A 80 9.86 21.53 15.94
C PHE A 80 9.98 20.70 17.24
N PRO A 81 10.84 21.08 18.20
CA PRO A 81 11.01 20.37 19.48
C PRO A 81 9.73 20.34 20.34
N THR A 82 9.54 19.24 21.07
CA THR A 82 8.39 19.05 22.00
C THR A 82 8.85 18.34 23.28
N GLU A 83 8.10 18.52 24.38
CA GLU A 83 8.35 17.92 25.71
C GLU A 83 8.66 16.42 25.65
N LEU A 84 7.88 15.65 24.88
CA LEU A 84 8.06 14.20 24.76
C LEU A 84 9.40 13.82 24.09
N VAL A 85 9.79 14.57 23.05
CA VAL A 85 11.07 14.36 22.34
C VAL A 85 12.25 14.66 23.26
N GLU A 86 12.18 15.77 24.00
CA GLU A 86 13.23 16.16 24.97
C GLU A 86 13.34 15.14 26.11
N LYS A 87 12.22 14.70 26.67
CA LYS A 87 12.14 13.68 27.72
C LYS A 87 12.77 12.34 27.30
N HIS A 88 12.52 11.88 26.07
CA HIS A 88 13.06 10.61 25.57
C HIS A 88 14.36 10.75 24.77
N GLN A 89 15.05 11.90 24.85
CA GLN A 89 16.24 12.20 24.06
C GLN A 89 17.47 11.31 24.38
N SER A 90 17.48 10.64 25.53
CA SER A 90 18.44 9.55 25.83
C SER A 90 18.11 8.26 25.07
N GLU A 91 16.82 7.93 24.94
CA GLU A 91 16.32 6.75 24.25
C GLU A 91 16.45 6.88 22.74
N ILE A 92 16.18 8.05 22.16
CA ILE A 92 16.41 8.36 20.74
C ILE A 92 17.88 8.09 20.35
N LYS A 93 18.84 8.54 21.18
CA LYS A 93 20.29 8.30 21.00
C LYS A 93 20.74 6.86 21.27
N ARG A 94 19.92 6.05 21.94
CA ARG A 94 20.12 4.60 22.09
C ARG A 94 19.56 3.86 20.87
N PHE A 95 18.32 4.16 20.47
CA PHE A 95 17.59 3.58 19.34
C PHE A 95 18.37 3.67 18.02
N THR A 96 18.79 4.88 17.66
CA THR A 96 19.66 5.17 16.51
C THR A 96 21.03 4.46 16.53
N ARG A 97 21.47 4.00 17.71
CA ARG A 97 22.71 3.22 17.89
C ARG A 97 22.45 1.72 17.79
N VAL A 98 21.35 1.23 18.37
CA VAL A 98 20.97 -0.20 18.37
C VAL A 98 20.69 -0.68 16.95
N PHE A 99 20.08 0.10 16.07
CA PHE A 99 19.86 -0.35 14.68
C PHE A 99 21.16 -0.57 13.88
N LYS A 100 22.23 0.17 14.18
CA LYS A 100 23.56 -0.10 13.59
C LYS A 100 24.10 -1.48 13.98
N PHE A 101 23.66 -2.04 15.12
CA PHE A 101 23.92 -3.41 15.52
C PHE A 101 22.93 -4.39 14.88
N VAL A 102 21.62 -4.11 14.88
CA VAL A 102 20.58 -4.98 14.26
C VAL A 102 20.93 -5.34 12.82
N ARG A 103 21.45 -4.39 12.04
CA ARG A 103 21.84 -4.61 10.64
C ARG A 103 22.95 -5.66 10.43
N TRP A 104 23.81 -5.90 11.42
CA TRP A 104 24.80 -6.99 11.36
C TRP A 104 24.18 -8.37 11.67
N PHE A 105 22.97 -8.40 12.22
CA PHE A 105 22.28 -9.61 12.70
C PHE A 105 20.85 -9.72 12.14
N GLU A 106 20.57 -9.19 10.93
CA GLU A 106 19.23 -9.19 10.33
C GLU A 106 18.56 -10.58 10.34
N ALA A 107 19.33 -11.64 10.09
CA ALA A 107 18.83 -13.02 10.07
C ALA A 107 18.33 -13.54 11.43
N LEU A 108 18.76 -12.93 12.54
CA LEU A 108 18.22 -13.19 13.88
C LEU A 108 16.99 -12.31 14.13
N PHE A 109 17.12 -11.00 13.87
CA PHE A 109 16.07 -10.02 14.17
C PHE A 109 14.85 -10.09 13.24
N VAL A 110 14.92 -10.79 12.11
CA VAL A 110 13.76 -10.98 11.21
C VAL A 110 12.61 -11.72 11.91
N PHE A 111 12.90 -12.59 12.87
CA PHE A 111 11.90 -13.33 13.66
C PHE A 111 11.51 -12.64 14.97
N VAL A 112 12.11 -11.51 15.32
CA VAL A 112 11.84 -10.79 16.58
C VAL A 112 10.77 -9.72 16.34
N PRO A 113 9.60 -9.77 17.00
CA PRO A 113 8.60 -8.71 16.92
C PRO A 113 9.06 -7.46 17.68
N ILE A 114 8.59 -6.29 17.25
CA ILE A 114 9.01 -4.99 17.81
C ILE A 114 8.81 -4.92 19.32
N TRP A 115 7.66 -5.37 19.85
CA TRP A 115 7.43 -5.30 21.31
C TRP A 115 8.49 -6.06 22.12
N LEU A 116 9.01 -7.17 21.59
CA LEU A 116 10.04 -7.97 22.24
C LEU A 116 11.41 -7.32 22.08
N PHE A 117 11.73 -6.79 20.89
CA PHE A 117 12.93 -6.00 20.65
C PHE A 117 13.04 -4.79 21.59
N MET A 118 11.95 -4.02 21.75
CA MET A 118 11.94 -2.85 22.63
C MET A 118 12.23 -3.23 24.09
N LYS A 119 11.70 -4.37 24.56
CA LYS A 119 12.01 -4.92 25.90
C LYS A 119 13.44 -5.41 26.03
N ILE A 120 13.96 -6.16 25.05
CA ILE A 120 15.35 -6.69 25.04
C ILE A 120 16.39 -5.57 25.17
N PHE A 121 16.14 -4.42 24.55
CA PHE A 121 17.03 -3.25 24.62
C PHE A 121 16.65 -2.22 25.69
N PHE A 122 15.77 -2.59 26.64
CA PHE A 122 15.34 -1.83 27.81
C PHE A 122 14.76 -0.44 27.49
N PHE A 123 13.99 -0.33 26.40
CA PHE A 123 13.24 0.89 26.07
C PHE A 123 11.98 1.03 26.93
N SER A 124 11.60 2.27 27.24
CA SER A 124 10.38 2.52 28.02
C SER A 124 9.10 2.20 27.22
N ASP A 125 8.04 1.81 27.92
CA ASP A 125 6.71 1.67 27.32
C ASP A 125 6.19 3.02 26.79
N GLU A 126 6.61 4.14 27.37
CA GLU A 126 6.23 5.48 26.92
C GLU A 126 6.87 5.80 25.55
N PHE A 127 8.19 5.64 25.41
CA PHE A 127 8.89 5.78 24.13
C PHE A 127 8.35 4.80 23.08
N THR A 128 8.11 3.55 23.48
CA THR A 128 7.58 2.50 22.60
C THR A 128 6.20 2.87 22.06
N ASN A 129 5.24 3.15 22.93
CA ASN A 129 3.85 3.37 22.52
C ASN A 129 3.61 4.76 21.92
N TYR A 130 4.25 5.82 22.43
CA TYR A 130 3.98 7.19 21.98
C TYR A 130 4.91 7.68 20.85
N MET A 131 6.09 7.09 20.66
CA MET A 131 7.01 7.50 19.57
C MET A 131 7.23 6.39 18.54
N ILE A 132 7.61 5.17 18.96
CA ILE A 132 8.01 4.12 18.00
C ILE A 132 6.83 3.52 17.25
N LEU A 133 5.80 2.98 17.91
CA LEU A 133 4.63 2.42 17.20
C LEU A 133 3.97 3.45 16.26
N PRO A 134 3.80 4.73 16.66
CA PRO A 134 3.24 5.76 15.78
C PRO A 134 4.10 6.04 14.53
N SER A 135 5.42 6.04 14.67
CA SER A 135 6.32 6.23 13.52
C SER A 135 6.22 5.10 12.47
N ILE A 136 5.85 3.88 12.87
CA ILE A 136 5.77 2.70 12.00
C ILE A 136 4.38 2.55 11.37
N ALA A 137 3.33 2.83 12.16
CA ALA A 137 1.94 2.66 11.75
C ALA A 137 1.61 3.44 10.46
N LEU A 138 2.23 4.60 10.26
CA LEU A 138 2.13 5.40 9.04
C LEU A 138 2.42 4.63 7.74
N PHE A 139 3.52 3.89 7.68
CA PHE A 139 4.04 3.36 6.42
C PHE A 139 3.67 1.91 6.12
N LEU A 140 3.37 1.13 7.18
CA LEU A 140 2.82 -0.21 7.03
C LEU A 140 1.29 -0.22 7.11
N GLY A 141 0.71 0.89 7.56
CA GLY A 141 -0.70 1.03 7.91
C GLY A 141 -1.12 0.22 9.13
N THR A 142 -0.23 -0.56 9.76
CA THR A 142 -0.57 -1.74 10.59
C THR A 142 -1.38 -1.47 11.86
N GLY A 143 -1.53 -0.22 12.28
CA GLY A 143 -2.30 0.20 13.45
C GLY A 143 -2.10 -0.71 14.65
N ASN A 144 -3.16 -1.42 15.05
CA ASN A 144 -3.20 -2.31 16.21
C ASN A 144 -2.29 -3.56 16.10
N ALA A 145 -1.83 -3.93 14.90
CA ALA A 145 -0.89 -5.03 14.66
C ALA A 145 0.58 -4.58 14.62
N THR A 146 0.86 -3.28 14.70
CA THR A 146 2.23 -2.71 14.63
C THR A 146 3.21 -3.27 15.68
N PRO A 147 2.82 -3.61 16.93
CA PRO A 147 3.73 -4.27 17.88
C PRO A 147 4.26 -5.63 17.39
N GLU A 148 3.46 -6.32 16.57
CA GLU A 148 3.74 -7.64 15.99
C GLU A 148 4.29 -7.52 14.55
N VAL A 149 4.96 -6.42 14.21
CA VAL A 149 5.77 -6.33 12.99
C VAL A 149 7.22 -6.75 13.29
N SER A 150 7.91 -7.31 12.30
CA SER A 150 9.31 -7.75 12.42
C SER A 150 10.27 -6.56 12.62
N THR A 151 11.24 -6.73 13.51
CA THR A 151 12.27 -5.73 13.83
C THR A 151 13.07 -5.28 12.60
N VAL A 152 13.26 -6.15 11.60
CA VAL A 152 13.97 -5.80 10.36
C VAL A 152 13.18 -4.81 9.49
N ILE A 153 11.85 -4.81 9.55
CA ILE A 153 11.04 -3.78 8.86
C ILE A 153 11.20 -2.43 9.56
N LEU A 154 11.24 -2.43 10.89
CA LEU A 154 11.50 -1.24 11.70
C LEU A 154 12.91 -0.67 11.46
N GLU A 155 13.96 -1.51 11.43
CA GLU A 155 15.33 -1.08 11.07
C GLU A 155 15.35 -0.39 9.70
N ARG A 156 14.73 -1.03 8.70
CA ARG A 156 14.75 -0.55 7.32
C ARG A 156 14.05 0.80 7.16
N LEU A 157 12.96 1.05 7.89
CA LEU A 157 12.26 2.34 7.88
C LEU A 157 13.16 3.53 8.30
N PHE A 158 14.17 3.29 9.14
CA PHE A 158 15.03 4.32 9.73
C PHE A 158 16.45 4.36 9.15
N ILE A 159 16.99 3.23 8.70
CA ILE A 159 18.41 3.07 8.32
C ILE A 159 18.63 2.78 6.83
N SER A 160 17.59 2.35 6.09
CA SER A 160 17.75 2.08 4.66
C SER A 160 17.72 3.36 3.82
N PRO A 161 18.77 3.71 3.05
CA PRO A 161 18.72 4.84 2.12
C PRO A 161 17.80 4.60 0.92
N THR A 162 17.28 3.38 0.74
CA THR A 162 16.50 2.95 -0.42
C THR A 162 15.08 2.48 -0.10
N TYR A 163 14.74 2.30 1.18
CA TYR A 163 13.38 1.97 1.65
C TYR A 163 12.98 2.75 2.93
N GLY A 164 13.89 3.51 3.52
CA GLY A 164 13.71 4.16 4.79
C GLY A 164 12.93 5.46 4.67
N MET A 165 11.65 5.39 5.03
CA MET A 165 10.74 6.54 5.01
C MET A 165 11.09 7.60 6.06
N TRP A 166 11.84 7.20 7.10
CA TRP A 166 12.45 8.07 8.11
C TRP A 166 13.98 8.18 7.96
N TYR A 167 14.53 7.81 6.80
CA TYR A 167 15.98 7.89 6.58
C TYR A 167 16.44 9.34 6.30
N PRO A 168 17.59 9.77 6.86
CA PRO A 168 18.32 9.13 7.95
C PRO A 168 17.64 9.37 9.31
N ALA A 169 17.65 8.36 10.19
CA ALA A 169 17.16 8.49 11.55
C ALA A 169 17.84 9.64 12.32
N ASP A 170 17.05 10.51 12.97
CA ASP A 170 17.57 11.72 13.60
C ASP A 170 17.83 11.50 15.12
N PRO A 171 19.08 11.64 15.62
CA PRO A 171 19.40 11.56 17.04
C PRO A 171 18.94 12.79 17.87
N LYS A 172 18.18 13.72 17.29
CA LYS A 172 17.50 14.85 17.96
C LYS A 172 16.00 14.68 18.03
N CYS A 173 15.38 14.25 16.92
CA CYS A 173 13.92 14.28 16.73
C CYS A 173 13.31 12.90 16.39
N LEU A 174 14.07 11.82 16.59
CA LEU A 174 13.80 10.43 16.16
C LEU A 174 13.79 10.26 14.63
N VAL A 175 13.08 11.12 13.93
CA VAL A 175 12.90 11.11 12.48
C VAL A 175 13.41 12.42 11.87
N ASN A 176 13.82 12.38 10.60
CA ASN A 176 14.29 13.56 9.89
C ASN A 176 13.18 14.63 9.75
N HIS A 177 13.58 15.91 9.76
CA HIS A 177 12.69 17.01 9.40
C HIS A 177 12.30 16.90 7.92
N SER A 178 11.00 16.73 7.64
CA SER A 178 10.44 16.71 6.28
C SER A 178 11.05 15.69 5.29
N PRO A 179 10.87 14.37 5.48
CA PRO A 179 11.28 13.39 4.46
C PRO A 179 10.44 13.55 3.17
N PRO A 180 11.06 13.38 1.98
CA PRO A 180 10.40 13.62 0.70
C PRO A 180 9.44 12.49 0.31
N MET A 181 8.16 12.85 0.21
CA MET A 181 7.05 12.02 -0.25
C MET A 181 6.55 12.50 -1.62
N VAL A 182 5.87 11.64 -2.36
CA VAL A 182 5.26 11.95 -3.66
C VAL A 182 3.74 11.81 -3.56
N VAL A 183 3.01 12.86 -3.97
CA VAL A 183 1.56 12.85 -4.17
C VAL A 183 1.22 11.99 -5.39
N PHE A 184 0.16 11.19 -5.31
CA PHE A 184 -0.35 10.48 -6.48
C PHE A 184 -1.48 11.28 -7.18
N PRO A 185 -1.57 11.22 -8.52
CA PRO A 185 -2.59 11.93 -9.29
C PRO A 185 -3.99 11.34 -9.05
N ASN A 186 -5.01 11.92 -9.71
CA ASN A 186 -6.38 11.42 -9.67
C ASN A 186 -6.47 9.97 -10.20
N PHE A 187 -6.57 9.01 -9.29
CA PHE A 187 -6.63 7.59 -9.62
C PHE A 187 -7.85 7.21 -10.47
N SER A 188 -9.02 7.82 -10.26
CA SER A 188 -10.20 7.54 -11.09
C SER A 188 -9.98 7.91 -12.57
N LYS A 189 -9.21 8.97 -12.86
CA LYS A 189 -8.81 9.33 -14.24
C LYS A 189 -7.64 8.48 -14.76
N LEU A 190 -6.64 8.17 -13.93
CA LEU A 190 -5.50 7.32 -14.29
C LEU A 190 -5.95 5.89 -14.67
N TYR A 191 -6.79 5.27 -13.84
CA TYR A 191 -7.24 3.90 -14.05
C TYR A 191 -8.55 3.80 -14.85
N GLY A 192 -9.34 4.88 -14.97
CA GLY A 192 -10.49 4.93 -15.89
C GLY A 192 -10.12 4.62 -17.34
N ASN A 193 -8.89 4.93 -17.77
CA ASN A 193 -8.33 4.54 -19.05
C ASN A 193 -8.16 3.02 -19.23
N GLY A 194 -8.08 2.23 -18.15
CA GLY A 194 -7.90 0.77 -18.21
C GLY A 194 -8.99 0.04 -19.00
N ARG A 195 -10.21 0.59 -19.03
CA ARG A 195 -11.31 0.10 -19.89
C ARG A 195 -10.96 0.09 -21.39
N ARG A 196 -10.02 0.94 -21.84
CA ARG A 196 -9.56 1.02 -23.25
C ARG A 196 -8.58 -0.09 -23.64
N ILE A 197 -8.01 -0.81 -22.67
CA ILE A 197 -7.00 -1.86 -22.89
C ILE A 197 -7.66 -3.22 -23.16
N SER A 198 -8.88 -3.43 -22.66
CA SER A 198 -9.61 -4.68 -22.87
C SER A 198 -10.44 -4.64 -24.15
N ASN A 199 -10.16 -5.56 -25.07
CA ASN A 199 -10.90 -5.76 -26.33
C ASN A 199 -12.40 -6.09 -26.15
N ARG A 200 -12.85 -6.35 -24.91
CA ARG A 200 -14.22 -6.75 -24.57
C ARG A 200 -14.83 -5.89 -23.44
N GLY A 201 -14.15 -4.81 -23.03
CA GLY A 201 -14.50 -4.07 -21.82
C GLY A 201 -14.17 -4.85 -20.54
N VAL A 202 -14.81 -4.49 -19.43
CA VAL A 202 -14.60 -5.10 -18.11
C VAL A 202 -15.69 -6.13 -17.82
N THR A 203 -15.29 -7.35 -17.46
CA THR A 203 -16.19 -8.47 -17.09
C THR A 203 -15.75 -9.12 -15.78
N GLU A 204 -16.71 -9.65 -15.00
CA GLU A 204 -16.39 -10.39 -13.77
C GLU A 204 -15.99 -11.83 -14.10
N LEU A 205 -14.85 -12.28 -13.57
CA LEU A 205 -14.40 -13.68 -13.63
C LEU A 205 -15.15 -14.50 -12.58
N SER A 206 -15.96 -15.46 -13.03
CA SER A 206 -16.82 -16.31 -12.20
C SER A 206 -16.04 -17.50 -11.62
N ASN A 207 -15.29 -18.23 -12.46
CA ASN A 207 -14.57 -19.44 -12.06
C ASN A 207 -13.39 -19.76 -13.00
N VAL A 208 -12.41 -20.53 -12.54
CA VAL A 208 -11.34 -21.11 -13.37
C VAL A 208 -11.50 -22.64 -13.41
N VAL A 209 -11.99 -23.14 -14.54
CA VAL A 209 -12.46 -24.52 -14.72
C VAL A 209 -11.30 -25.51 -14.88
N SER A 210 -10.25 -25.13 -15.63
CA SER A 210 -9.12 -25.99 -15.93
C SER A 210 -7.82 -25.19 -16.02
N ARG A 211 -6.70 -25.80 -15.61
CA ARG A 211 -5.35 -25.21 -15.66
C ARG A 211 -4.29 -26.27 -15.95
N SER A 212 -3.67 -26.17 -17.11
CA SER A 212 -2.59 -27.05 -17.61
C SER A 212 -1.31 -26.24 -17.89
N SER A 213 -0.25 -26.86 -18.39
CA SER A 213 1.02 -26.18 -18.72
C SER A 213 1.00 -25.30 -19.97
N SER A 214 -0.11 -25.26 -20.71
CA SER A 214 -0.23 -24.50 -21.98
C SER A 214 -1.67 -24.06 -22.29
N ARG A 215 -2.57 -24.07 -21.30
CA ARG A 215 -3.99 -23.73 -21.44
C ARG A 215 -4.63 -23.55 -20.07
N VAL A 216 -5.45 -22.52 -19.98
CA VAL A 216 -6.38 -22.20 -18.89
C VAL A 216 -7.78 -22.07 -19.48
N ASP A 217 -8.78 -22.64 -18.80
CA ASP A 217 -10.19 -22.49 -19.13
C ASP A 217 -10.89 -21.69 -18.03
N VAL A 218 -11.57 -20.60 -18.39
CA VAL A 218 -12.23 -19.67 -17.46
C VAL A 218 -13.69 -19.46 -17.81
N ILE A 219 -14.51 -19.09 -16.82
CA ILE A 219 -15.90 -18.69 -17.03
C ILE A 219 -16.05 -17.22 -16.61
N PHE A 220 -16.52 -16.38 -17.53
CA PHE A 220 -16.98 -15.02 -17.22
C PHE A 220 -18.48 -15.02 -16.96
N LYS A 221 -18.89 -14.18 -16.01
CA LYS A 221 -20.29 -13.94 -15.66
C LYS A 221 -20.97 -13.07 -16.71
N ASP A 222 -22.17 -13.43 -17.16
CA ASP A 222 -22.95 -12.57 -18.07
C ASP A 222 -23.46 -11.29 -17.36
N ASN A 223 -22.84 -10.16 -17.69
CA ASN A 223 -23.18 -8.83 -17.16
C ASN A 223 -24.16 -8.05 -18.09
N ASN A 224 -25.04 -8.73 -18.83
CA ASN A 224 -26.10 -8.11 -19.65
C ASN A 224 -27.10 -7.26 -18.81
N PRO A 225 -27.05 -5.90 -18.84
CA PRO A 225 -27.84 -5.06 -17.92
C PRO A 225 -29.31 -4.88 -18.33
N GLY A 226 -29.74 -5.48 -19.46
CA GLY A 226 -31.02 -5.21 -20.11
C GLY A 226 -32.07 -6.31 -20.03
N LYS A 227 -31.80 -7.44 -19.36
CA LYS A 227 -32.79 -8.49 -19.12
C LYS A 227 -33.34 -8.37 -17.69
N PRO A 228 -34.64 -8.11 -17.47
CA PRO A 228 -35.23 -8.32 -16.16
C PRO A 228 -35.11 -9.79 -15.78
N SER A 229 -34.86 -10.08 -14.50
CA SER A 229 -34.76 -11.43 -13.96
C SER A 229 -36.16 -12.06 -13.84
N SER A 230 -36.75 -12.44 -14.98
CA SER A 230 -38.05 -13.11 -15.05
C SER A 230 -38.01 -14.44 -14.27
N PRO A 231 -38.88 -14.67 -13.27
CA PRO A 231 -38.74 -15.82 -12.35
C PRO A 231 -38.91 -17.22 -12.97
N GLU A 232 -39.40 -17.32 -14.22
CA GLU A 232 -40.03 -18.55 -14.74
C GLU A 232 -39.29 -19.24 -15.89
N THR A 233 -38.09 -18.80 -16.27
CA THR A 233 -37.24 -19.58 -17.20
C THR A 233 -35.79 -19.68 -16.74
N THR A 234 -35.54 -20.57 -15.78
CA THR A 234 -34.22 -21.18 -15.51
C THR A 234 -33.78 -22.11 -16.66
N LYS A 235 -33.67 -21.54 -17.86
CA LYS A 235 -32.74 -22.10 -18.84
C LYS A 235 -31.35 -21.90 -18.26
N HIS A 236 -30.70 -23.00 -17.90
CA HIS A 236 -29.26 -23.01 -17.68
C HIS A 236 -28.60 -22.59 -18.99
N PHE A 237 -28.26 -21.30 -19.10
CA PHE A 237 -27.22 -20.89 -20.02
C PHE A 237 -25.94 -21.48 -19.46
N GLU A 238 -25.45 -22.54 -20.09
CA GLU A 238 -24.12 -23.05 -19.83
C GLU A 238 -23.13 -21.92 -20.19
N GLU A 239 -22.55 -21.27 -19.18
CA GLU A 239 -21.50 -20.28 -19.37
C GLU A 239 -20.26 -21.03 -19.90
N LEU A 240 -20.18 -21.19 -21.23
CA LEU A 240 -19.18 -22.02 -21.89
C LEU A 240 -17.76 -21.55 -21.53
N PRO A 241 -16.85 -22.45 -21.08
CA PRO A 241 -15.51 -22.07 -20.69
C PRO A 241 -14.72 -21.47 -21.86
N GLU A 242 -14.17 -20.27 -21.65
CA GLU A 242 -13.32 -19.58 -22.61
C GLU A 242 -11.84 -19.95 -22.41
N HIS A 243 -11.11 -20.02 -23.52
CA HIS A 243 -9.74 -20.55 -23.56
C HIS A 243 -8.69 -19.44 -23.60
N PHE A 244 -7.69 -19.53 -22.74
CA PHE A 244 -6.54 -18.64 -22.69
C PHE A 244 -5.23 -19.44 -22.52
N ASP A 245 -4.13 -18.97 -23.10
CA ASP A 245 -2.82 -19.64 -22.97
C ASP A 245 -2.23 -19.48 -21.56
N GLU A 246 -2.49 -18.33 -20.92
CA GLU A 246 -1.88 -17.82 -19.68
C GLU A 246 -2.88 -16.98 -18.87
N LEU A 247 -2.79 -17.07 -17.53
CA LEU A 247 -3.64 -16.37 -16.57
C LEU A 247 -2.79 -15.59 -15.55
N ILE A 248 -3.07 -14.29 -15.38
CA ILE A 248 -2.45 -13.46 -14.33
C ILE A 248 -3.53 -13.04 -13.33
N LEU A 249 -3.39 -13.49 -12.08
CA LEU A 249 -4.31 -13.16 -10.99
C LEU A 249 -3.77 -11.97 -10.19
N CYS A 250 -4.28 -10.78 -10.56
CA CYS A 250 -3.99 -9.48 -9.91
C CYS A 250 -4.91 -9.18 -8.71
N ILE A 251 -5.32 -10.22 -7.98
CA ILE A 251 -6.41 -10.18 -6.98
C ILE A 251 -5.94 -10.71 -5.62
N LEU A 252 -6.76 -10.57 -4.58
CA LEU A 252 -6.39 -11.04 -3.23
C LEU A 252 -6.32 -12.58 -3.13
N PRO A 253 -5.47 -13.13 -2.24
CA PRO A 253 -5.31 -14.57 -2.00
C PRO A 253 -6.57 -15.36 -1.68
N ASP A 254 -7.53 -14.80 -0.95
CA ASP A 254 -8.78 -15.51 -0.62
C ASP A 254 -9.75 -15.52 -1.81
N THR A 255 -9.82 -14.43 -2.58
CA THR A 255 -10.50 -14.40 -3.88
C THR A 255 -9.84 -15.38 -4.86
N THR A 256 -8.51 -15.44 -4.87
CA THR A 256 -7.70 -16.41 -5.63
C THR A 256 -8.06 -17.83 -5.25
N LYS A 257 -8.05 -18.17 -3.96
CA LYS A 257 -8.44 -19.51 -3.46
C LYS A 257 -9.86 -19.88 -3.88
N ARG A 258 -10.82 -18.94 -3.82
CA ARG A 258 -12.21 -19.14 -4.25
C ARG A 258 -12.33 -19.42 -5.76
N LEU A 259 -11.68 -18.62 -6.60
CA LEU A 259 -11.72 -18.77 -8.06
C LEU A 259 -10.92 -19.98 -8.58
N LEU A 260 -10.01 -20.52 -7.77
CA LEU A 260 -9.19 -21.68 -8.10
C LEU A 260 -9.63 -22.96 -7.39
N ASP A 261 -10.70 -23.01 -6.58
CA ASP A 261 -10.94 -24.12 -5.64
C ASP A 261 -11.01 -25.51 -6.31
N SER A 262 -11.56 -25.58 -7.53
CA SER A 262 -11.59 -26.75 -8.42
C SER A 262 -10.23 -27.18 -9.00
N THR A 263 -9.26 -26.27 -9.11
CA THR A 263 -7.98 -26.47 -9.81
C THR A 263 -6.73 -26.21 -8.94
N ILE A 264 -6.90 -25.80 -7.68
CA ILE A 264 -5.83 -25.38 -6.76
C ILE A 264 -4.96 -26.57 -6.34
N ILE A 265 -3.63 -26.44 -6.44
CA ILE A 265 -2.71 -27.46 -5.94
C ILE A 265 -2.38 -27.23 -4.46
N ILE A 266 -2.01 -28.32 -3.76
CA ILE A 266 -1.61 -28.29 -2.34
C ILE A 266 -0.60 -27.17 -2.04
N ARG A 267 0.35 -26.92 -2.94
CA ARG A 267 1.38 -25.87 -2.79
C ARG A 267 0.81 -24.45 -2.84
N GLU A 268 -0.14 -24.19 -3.74
CA GLU A 268 -0.87 -22.91 -3.79
C GLU A 268 -1.73 -22.76 -2.55
N LYS A 269 -2.50 -23.79 -2.17
CA LYS A 269 -3.38 -23.80 -0.99
C LYS A 269 -2.61 -23.55 0.31
N LEU A 270 -1.42 -24.14 0.45
CA LEU A 270 -0.52 -23.91 1.59
C LEU A 270 -0.01 -22.47 1.64
N VAL A 271 0.56 -21.94 0.56
CA VAL A 271 1.16 -20.59 0.53
C VAL A 271 0.10 -19.49 0.63
N LEU A 272 -0.95 -19.56 -0.19
CA LEU A 272 -2.00 -18.52 -0.23
C LEU A 272 -2.77 -18.41 1.09
N SER A 273 -2.88 -19.49 1.88
CA SER A 273 -3.56 -19.47 3.19
C SER A 273 -2.72 -18.89 4.33
N GLN A 274 -1.47 -18.48 4.09
CA GLN A 274 -0.62 -17.81 5.09
C GLN A 274 -0.66 -16.28 4.99
N VAL A 275 -1.27 -15.76 3.92
CA VAL A 275 -1.65 -14.34 3.84
C VAL A 275 -2.91 -14.17 4.67
N LYS A 276 -2.87 -13.27 5.66
CA LYS A 276 -4.03 -12.87 6.46
C LYS A 276 -4.26 -11.39 6.26
N PHE A 277 -5.52 -11.00 6.16
CA PHE A 277 -5.94 -9.61 6.11
C PHE A 277 -6.75 -9.23 7.37
N PHE A 278 -6.64 -7.97 7.79
CA PHE A 278 -7.38 -7.36 8.89
C PHE A 278 -8.32 -6.27 8.37
N ASP A 279 -9.60 -6.34 8.73
CA ASP A 279 -10.58 -5.36 8.23
C ASP A 279 -10.28 -3.94 8.74
N GLY A 280 -10.32 -2.94 7.85
CA GLY A 280 -9.82 -1.58 8.14
C GLY A 280 -10.59 -0.45 7.45
N ILE A 281 -11.41 0.27 8.23
CA ILE A 281 -12.32 1.34 7.81
C ILE A 281 -11.55 2.57 7.33
N ILE A 282 -12.04 3.27 6.30
CA ILE A 282 -11.60 4.64 5.96
C ILE A 282 -12.81 5.57 5.88
N ILE A 283 -12.95 6.48 6.85
CA ILE A 283 -14.02 7.50 6.88
C ILE A 283 -13.47 8.82 6.34
N THR A 284 -14.17 9.44 5.40
CA THR A 284 -13.85 10.78 4.86
C THR A 284 -14.84 11.81 5.39
N TYR A 285 -14.34 12.93 5.90
CA TYR A 285 -15.13 13.95 6.59
C TYR A 285 -14.47 15.34 6.55
N TYR A 286 -15.16 16.38 7.00
CA TYR A 286 -14.65 17.76 7.07
C TYR A 286 -14.93 18.42 8.45
N ASP A 287 -15.12 17.60 9.49
CA ASP A 287 -15.29 18.07 10.86
C ASP A 287 -13.96 18.52 11.48
N SER A 288 -13.66 19.80 11.29
CA SER A 288 -12.54 20.50 11.95
C SER A 288 -12.66 20.56 13.48
N GLY A 289 -13.87 20.44 14.04
CA GLY A 289 -14.13 20.35 15.48
C GLY A 289 -13.65 19.02 16.06
N TYR A 290 -13.96 17.91 15.39
CA TYR A 290 -13.38 16.59 15.73
C TYR A 290 -11.85 16.64 15.71
N MET A 291 -11.26 17.24 14.67
CA MET A 291 -9.80 17.34 14.55
C MET A 291 -9.16 18.16 15.67
N ARG A 292 -9.75 19.32 16.02
CA ARG A 292 -9.31 20.16 17.16
C ARG A 292 -9.48 19.47 18.52
N LYS A 293 -10.49 18.62 18.68
CA LYS A 293 -10.79 17.90 19.92
C LYS A 293 -9.84 16.73 20.18
N HIS A 294 -9.31 16.10 19.12
CA HIS A 294 -8.63 14.81 19.21
C HIS A 294 -7.16 14.80 18.78
N TYR A 295 -6.66 15.84 18.11
CA TYR A 295 -5.30 15.93 17.60
C TYR A 295 -4.68 17.33 17.84
N THR A 296 -3.48 17.58 17.32
CA THR A 296 -2.77 18.87 17.43
C THR A 296 -2.52 19.49 16.04
N PRO A 297 -3.57 20.01 15.35
CA PRO A 297 -3.46 20.56 13.99
C PRO A 297 -2.76 21.93 13.88
N HIS A 298 -2.46 22.60 14.99
CA HIS A 298 -1.82 23.92 15.00
C HIS A 298 -0.56 23.88 15.88
N SER A 299 0.46 24.66 15.55
CA SER A 299 1.65 24.79 16.38
C SER A 299 1.36 25.68 17.60
N PRO A 300 2.17 25.59 18.68
CA PRO A 300 2.20 26.62 19.70
C PRO A 300 2.51 27.99 19.08
N ALA A 301 1.94 29.07 19.64
CA ALA A 301 2.10 30.43 19.10
C ALA A 301 3.55 30.97 19.11
N SER A 302 4.46 30.31 19.84
CA SER A 302 5.91 30.56 19.82
C SER A 302 6.60 30.05 18.55
N TYR A 303 5.93 29.23 17.73
CA TYR A 303 6.38 28.78 16.42
C TYR A 303 5.45 29.36 15.34
N HIS A 304 6.01 29.74 14.19
CA HIS A 304 5.25 30.37 13.11
C HIS A 304 4.17 29.43 12.53
N ALA A 305 2.91 29.62 12.95
CA ALA A 305 1.78 28.74 12.59
C ALA A 305 1.56 28.53 11.08
N GLN A 306 2.08 29.42 10.23
CA GLN A 306 2.02 29.29 8.77
C GLN A 306 2.88 28.14 8.20
N THR A 307 3.90 27.65 8.93
CA THR A 307 4.81 26.60 8.45
C THR A 307 4.43 25.19 8.92
N PHE A 308 3.60 25.08 9.96
CA PHE A 308 3.13 23.78 10.47
C PHE A 308 1.82 23.37 9.80
N LYS A 309 1.92 22.41 8.88
CA LYS A 309 0.83 21.81 8.12
C LYS A 309 0.91 20.29 8.22
N PRO A 310 0.67 19.72 9.43
CA PRO A 310 0.67 18.28 9.61
C PRO A 310 -0.37 17.64 8.69
N MET A 311 0.09 16.67 7.90
CA MET A 311 -0.76 15.90 7.00
C MET A 311 -1.18 14.58 7.60
N TYR A 312 -0.49 14.14 8.64
CA TYR A 312 -0.71 12.85 9.28
C TYR A 312 -0.70 12.98 10.79
N TYR A 313 -1.66 12.31 11.42
CA TYR A 313 -1.92 12.37 12.84
C TYR A 313 -2.17 10.98 13.39
N ILE A 314 -1.77 10.77 14.63
CA ILE A 314 -2.10 9.55 15.37
C ILE A 314 -2.71 9.93 16.70
N LYS A 315 -3.89 9.39 16.96
CA LYS A 315 -4.58 9.43 18.24
C LYS A 315 -4.34 8.09 18.92
N LEU A 316 -3.79 8.15 20.12
CA LEU A 316 -3.54 6.99 20.97
C LEU A 316 -4.61 6.95 22.06
N TYR A 317 -5.05 5.75 22.41
CA TYR A 317 -6.09 5.56 23.43
C TYR A 317 -5.44 5.43 24.82
N PRO A 318 -5.73 6.30 25.81
CA PRO A 318 -5.07 6.23 27.12
C PRO A 318 -5.28 4.89 27.86
N SER A 319 -6.41 4.23 27.64
CA SER A 319 -6.74 2.90 28.16
C SER A 319 -6.11 1.73 27.38
N SER A 320 -5.48 1.99 26.23
CA SER A 320 -4.75 1.01 25.42
C SER A 320 -3.78 1.74 24.46
N PRO A 321 -2.63 2.25 24.94
CA PRO A 321 -1.75 3.11 24.12
C PRO A 321 -1.17 2.44 22.86
N SER A 322 -1.20 1.10 22.79
CA SER A 322 -0.86 0.32 21.59
C SER A 322 -1.95 0.29 20.52
N LYS A 323 -3.17 0.79 20.82
CA LYS A 323 -4.22 1.03 19.82
C LYS A 323 -4.04 2.41 19.19
N LEU A 324 -4.01 2.47 17.86
CA LEU A 324 -3.70 3.66 17.09
C LEU A 324 -4.82 3.97 16.09
N GLU A 325 -5.36 5.19 16.15
CA GLU A 325 -6.27 5.75 15.14
C GLU A 325 -5.51 6.76 14.30
N MET A 326 -5.49 6.53 12.98
CA MET A 326 -4.63 7.25 12.03
C MET A 326 -5.48 8.20 11.20
N ALA A 327 -5.26 9.52 11.34
CA ALA A 327 -5.95 10.53 10.54
C ALA A 327 -4.98 11.20 9.55
N PHE A 328 -5.53 11.58 8.41
CA PHE A 328 -4.84 12.29 7.34
C PHE A 328 -5.60 13.60 7.08
N ASP A 329 -4.87 14.72 7.05
CA ASP A 329 -5.38 15.96 6.47
C ASP A 329 -5.04 15.93 4.98
N CYS A 330 -6.07 15.61 4.19
CA CYS A 330 -5.95 15.43 2.76
C CYS A 330 -5.72 16.77 2.05
N THR A 331 -6.25 17.87 2.61
CA THR A 331 -6.07 19.22 2.09
C THR A 331 -4.62 19.70 2.20
N ASN A 332 -3.91 19.31 3.27
CA ASN A 332 -2.46 19.53 3.38
C ASN A 332 -1.61 18.57 2.52
N TYR A 333 -2.12 17.36 2.19
CA TYR A 333 -1.33 16.30 1.53
C TYR A 333 -1.43 16.32 0.00
N GLN A 334 -2.63 16.57 -0.54
CA GLN A 334 -2.94 16.39 -1.96
C GLN A 334 -2.71 17.69 -2.76
N SER A 335 -1.91 17.62 -3.83
CA SER A 335 -1.38 18.81 -4.53
C SER A 335 -2.39 19.60 -5.37
N GLN A 336 -3.61 19.09 -5.56
CA GLN A 336 -4.71 19.85 -6.19
C GLN A 336 -5.37 20.88 -5.26
N PHE A 337 -5.11 20.84 -3.94
CA PHE A 337 -5.69 21.77 -2.99
C PHE A 337 -4.88 23.07 -2.90
N PRO A 338 -5.52 24.26 -3.03
CA PRO A 338 -4.89 25.53 -2.70
C PRO A 338 -4.30 25.55 -1.27
N GLY A 339 -3.03 25.93 -1.15
CA GLY A 339 -2.28 25.86 0.12
C GLY A 339 -2.71 26.86 1.21
N ASN A 340 -3.84 27.56 1.05
CA ASN A 340 -4.34 28.63 1.89
C ASN A 340 -5.84 28.49 2.25
N ILE A 341 -6.40 27.27 2.16
CA ILE A 341 -7.76 26.97 2.59
C ILE A 341 -7.90 27.14 4.13
N PRO A 342 -9.02 27.69 4.64
CA PRO A 342 -9.34 27.70 6.08
C PRO A 342 -9.53 26.30 6.66
N PHE A 343 -9.10 26.06 7.90
CA PHE A 343 -9.15 24.73 8.52
C PHE A 343 -10.59 24.14 8.62
N GLU A 344 -11.61 24.99 8.68
CA GLU A 344 -13.04 24.65 8.59
C GLU A 344 -13.46 23.99 7.26
N GLN A 345 -12.67 24.21 6.20
CA GLN A 345 -12.88 23.70 4.85
C GLN A 345 -11.92 22.55 4.49
N HIS A 346 -11.04 22.13 5.40
CA HIS A 346 -10.16 20.98 5.16
C HIS A 346 -10.96 19.67 5.06
N VAL A 347 -10.46 18.73 4.25
CA VAL A 347 -11.00 17.38 4.13
C VAL A 347 -10.02 16.40 4.78
N PHE A 348 -10.57 15.51 5.61
CA PHE A 348 -9.83 14.54 6.40
C PHE A 348 -10.22 13.11 6.03
N GLN A 349 -9.28 12.17 6.19
CA GLN A 349 -9.53 10.73 6.15
C GLN A 349 -9.00 10.08 7.42
N THR A 350 -9.83 9.31 8.14
CA THR A 350 -9.40 8.55 9.32
C THR A 350 -9.56 7.06 9.10
N ILE A 351 -8.49 6.33 9.39
CA ILE A 351 -8.38 4.89 9.26
C ILE A 351 -8.52 4.23 10.64
N PHE A 352 -9.52 3.34 10.77
CA PHE A 352 -9.80 2.57 11.98
C PHE A 352 -9.59 1.07 11.68
N LEU A 353 -8.85 0.34 12.53
CA LEU A 353 -8.32 -0.97 12.17
C LEU A 353 -8.77 -2.10 13.11
N ASN A 354 -9.08 -3.24 12.48
CA ASN A 354 -9.72 -4.44 13.02
C ASN A 354 -11.19 -4.23 13.41
N SER A 355 -12.07 -4.09 12.40
CA SER A 355 -13.51 -4.00 12.67
C SER A 355 -14.06 -5.25 13.38
N SER A 356 -13.54 -6.45 13.10
CA SER A 356 -13.99 -7.69 13.77
C SER A 356 -13.98 -7.65 15.31
N ARG A 357 -13.02 -6.91 15.91
CA ARG A 357 -12.88 -6.77 17.37
C ARG A 357 -13.50 -5.47 17.91
N ASP A 358 -13.33 -4.37 17.18
CA ASP A 358 -13.71 -3.03 17.66
C ASP A 358 -15.04 -2.55 17.02
N LYS A 359 -15.84 -3.47 16.44
CA LYS A 359 -17.05 -3.24 15.60
C LYS A 359 -18.19 -2.40 16.20
N HIS A 360 -18.19 -2.19 17.50
CA HIS A 360 -19.10 -1.22 18.14
C HIS A 360 -18.78 0.23 17.70
N LEU A 361 -17.71 0.41 16.91
CA LEU A 361 -17.21 1.63 16.29
C LEU A 361 -17.05 1.44 14.73
N TRP A 362 -18.12 1.01 14.05
CA TRP A 362 -18.33 1.13 12.58
C TRP A 362 -17.60 0.08 11.67
N ASP A 363 -17.67 0.18 10.32
CA ASP A 363 -17.10 -0.73 9.25
C ASP A 363 -16.68 0.11 8.01
N TRP A 364 -15.85 -0.28 7.00
CA TRP A 364 -15.15 -1.54 6.61
C TRP A 364 -13.91 -1.26 5.69
N GLY A 365 -13.01 -2.24 5.46
CA GLY A 365 -11.88 -2.23 4.46
C GLY A 365 -10.88 -3.40 4.73
N ASN A 366 -9.58 -3.42 4.33
CA ASN A 366 -8.66 -4.57 4.64
C ASN A 366 -7.10 -4.37 4.51
N GLN A 367 -6.26 -5.16 5.23
CA GLN A 367 -4.77 -5.00 5.35
C GLN A 367 -3.90 -6.23 5.82
N LEU A 368 -2.64 -6.39 5.35
CA LEU A 368 -1.71 -7.54 5.61
C LEU A 368 -1.20 -7.78 7.06
N CYS A 369 -0.67 -9.00 7.31
CA CYS A 369 -0.19 -9.53 8.61
C CYS A 369 1.25 -10.13 8.59
N GLN A 370 1.89 -10.32 9.76
CA GLN A 370 3.31 -10.72 9.91
C GLN A 370 3.70 -12.06 9.26
N THR A 371 2.83 -13.09 9.33
CA THR A 371 3.09 -14.46 8.79
C THR A 371 3.48 -14.48 7.32
N HIS A 372 3.00 -13.48 6.58
CA HIS A 372 3.31 -13.21 5.17
C HIS A 372 4.81 -13.30 4.84
N HIS A 373 5.66 -12.64 5.64
CA HIS A 373 7.08 -12.47 5.30
C HIS A 373 7.91 -13.76 5.45
N ALA A 374 7.46 -14.72 6.26
CA ALA A 374 8.11 -16.02 6.45
C ALA A 374 7.52 -17.12 5.56
N PHE A 375 6.20 -17.11 5.34
CA PHE A 375 5.48 -18.23 4.72
C PHE A 375 4.86 -17.94 3.36
N VAL A 376 4.98 -16.70 2.85
CA VAL A 376 4.48 -16.31 1.52
C VAL A 376 5.63 -15.79 0.65
N VAL A 377 6.29 -14.71 1.09
CA VAL A 377 7.36 -14.02 0.33
C VAL A 377 8.45 -14.98 -0.18
N PRO A 378 9.03 -15.90 0.63
CA PRO A 378 10.14 -16.75 0.17
C PRO A 378 9.72 -17.87 -0.81
N TRP A 379 8.41 -18.09 -0.98
CA TRP A 379 7.86 -19.29 -1.62
C TRP A 379 7.05 -19.00 -2.88
N LEU A 380 6.75 -17.74 -3.20
CA LEU A 380 5.93 -17.36 -4.37
C LEU A 380 6.54 -17.78 -5.73
N TRP A 381 7.87 -17.86 -5.85
CA TRP A 381 8.54 -18.41 -7.05
C TRP A 381 8.22 -19.90 -7.31
N LEU A 382 7.74 -20.63 -6.30
CA LEU A 382 7.26 -22.01 -6.44
C LEU A 382 5.83 -22.11 -6.97
N LEU A 383 5.13 -20.97 -7.13
CA LEU A 383 3.82 -20.88 -7.74
C LEU A 383 3.90 -20.22 -9.12
N ASN A 384 4.64 -19.10 -9.23
CA ASN A 384 4.59 -18.20 -10.38
C ASN A 384 5.03 -18.83 -11.72
N GLY A 385 4.10 -18.80 -12.68
CA GLY A 385 4.23 -19.39 -14.01
C GLY A 385 4.34 -20.91 -13.96
N ARG A 386 3.47 -21.55 -13.18
CA ARG A 386 3.13 -22.99 -13.23
C ARG A 386 1.66 -23.12 -13.61
N ARG A 387 1.30 -24.18 -14.33
CA ARG A 387 -0.05 -24.38 -14.88
C ARG A 387 -0.60 -23.09 -15.55
N SER A 388 0.22 -22.45 -16.38
CA SER A 388 -0.12 -21.19 -17.05
C SER A 388 -0.72 -20.11 -16.12
N THR A 389 -0.25 -20.03 -14.87
CA THR A 389 -0.78 -19.12 -13.84
C THR A 389 0.31 -18.29 -13.19
N MET A 390 0.07 -16.99 -13.03
CA MET A 390 0.90 -16.06 -12.24
C MET A 390 0.06 -15.28 -11.25
N PHE A 391 0.72 -14.76 -10.21
CA PHE A 391 0.10 -14.05 -9.09
C PHE A 391 0.77 -12.68 -8.93
N ALA A 392 -0.04 -11.62 -8.86
CA ALA A 392 0.39 -10.23 -8.80
C ALA A 392 -0.52 -9.40 -7.88
N GLY A 393 -0.09 -8.19 -7.53
CA GLY A 393 -0.69 -7.31 -6.54
C GLY A 393 0.25 -7.03 -5.37
N SER A 394 -0.07 -6.00 -4.57
CA SER A 394 0.78 -5.56 -3.44
C SER A 394 1.11 -6.68 -2.45
N TRP A 395 0.17 -7.61 -2.24
CA TRP A 395 0.31 -8.74 -1.34
C TRP A 395 1.44 -9.72 -1.69
N THR A 396 2.13 -9.60 -2.83
CA THR A 396 3.30 -10.45 -3.10
C THR A 396 4.53 -10.07 -2.26
N LEU A 397 4.66 -8.81 -1.83
CA LEU A 397 5.85 -8.29 -1.14
C LEU A 397 5.52 -7.41 0.07
N VAL A 398 4.72 -6.35 -0.12
CA VAL A 398 4.36 -5.37 0.92
C VAL A 398 3.15 -4.56 0.44
N ASN A 399 2.25 -4.14 1.34
CA ASN A 399 1.01 -3.45 0.94
C ASN A 399 1.25 -1.99 0.48
N ALA A 400 1.88 -1.82 -0.68
CA ALA A 400 2.20 -0.53 -1.28
C ALA A 400 1.99 -0.54 -2.79
N HIS A 401 1.65 0.63 -3.35
CA HIS A 401 1.38 0.80 -4.77
C HIS A 401 2.57 0.39 -5.66
N GLY A 402 3.79 0.71 -5.24
CA GLY A 402 5.02 0.31 -5.94
C GLY A 402 5.17 -1.22 -6.07
N ALA A 403 4.71 -1.99 -5.08
CA ALA A 403 4.71 -3.46 -5.13
C ALA A 403 3.67 -3.99 -6.13
N SER A 404 2.46 -3.42 -6.18
CA SER A 404 1.48 -3.74 -7.21
C SER A 404 2.04 -3.54 -8.62
N VAL A 405 2.59 -2.35 -8.91
CA VAL A 405 3.08 -2.02 -10.27
C VAL A 405 4.27 -2.91 -10.68
N ILE A 406 5.25 -3.13 -9.80
CA ILE A 406 6.41 -3.98 -10.15
C ILE A 406 6.02 -5.46 -10.31
N SER A 407 5.00 -5.95 -9.59
CA SER A 407 4.49 -7.31 -9.72
C SER A 407 3.82 -7.57 -11.08
N GLY A 408 3.01 -6.62 -11.57
CA GLY A 408 2.38 -6.69 -12.89
C GLY A 408 3.42 -6.66 -14.02
N LEU A 409 4.41 -5.76 -13.91
CA LEU A 409 5.54 -5.69 -14.85
C LEU A 409 6.35 -7.00 -14.89
N ALA A 410 6.57 -7.65 -13.74
CA ALA A 410 7.31 -8.90 -13.67
C ALA A 410 6.54 -10.10 -14.28
N ALA A 411 5.22 -10.13 -14.12
CA ALA A 411 4.35 -11.10 -14.78
C ALA A 411 4.33 -10.90 -16.30
N ALA A 412 4.16 -9.66 -16.77
CA ALA A 412 4.19 -9.33 -18.20
C ALA A 412 5.55 -9.64 -18.85
N TYR A 413 6.66 -9.28 -18.19
CA TYR A 413 8.01 -9.61 -18.65
C TYR A 413 8.24 -11.12 -18.73
N ARG A 414 7.69 -11.92 -17.81
CA ARG A 414 7.78 -13.39 -17.87
C ARG A 414 7.12 -13.96 -19.13
N LEU A 415 6.06 -13.34 -19.63
CA LEU A 415 5.41 -13.70 -20.90
C LEU A 415 6.16 -13.22 -22.15
N GLY A 416 7.20 -12.40 -21.98
CA GLY A 416 8.01 -11.86 -23.08
C GLY A 416 7.64 -10.43 -23.49
N ALA A 417 6.93 -9.68 -22.65
CA ALA A 417 6.93 -8.22 -22.77
C ALA A 417 8.34 -7.66 -22.45
N ALA A 418 8.73 -6.56 -23.09
CA ALA A 418 9.96 -5.85 -22.75
C ALA A 418 9.85 -5.14 -21.39
N TYR A 419 10.98 -4.94 -20.71
CA TYR A 419 11.08 -4.02 -19.58
C TYR A 419 11.33 -2.60 -20.11
N PRO A 420 10.68 -1.53 -19.58
CA PRO A 420 10.82 -0.19 -20.14
C PRO A 420 12.26 0.35 -20.15
N GLU A 421 12.66 0.92 -21.28
CA GLU A 421 14.04 1.39 -21.50
C GLU A 421 14.38 2.58 -20.60
N GLU A 422 13.41 3.44 -20.32
CA GLU A 422 13.53 4.62 -19.45
C GLU A 422 13.65 4.25 -17.95
N LEU A 423 13.37 2.99 -17.60
CA LEU A 423 13.65 2.42 -16.28
C LEU A 423 14.99 1.65 -16.25
N GLU A 424 15.44 1.09 -17.38
CA GLU A 424 16.77 0.48 -17.49
C GLU A 424 17.90 1.52 -17.58
N THR A 425 17.67 2.64 -18.28
CA THR A 425 18.67 3.67 -18.55
C THR A 425 18.81 4.72 -17.44
N GLN A 426 18.15 4.53 -16.29
CA GLN A 426 18.28 5.44 -15.14
C GLN A 426 19.70 5.42 -14.59
N LYS A 427 20.29 6.62 -14.40
CA LYS A 427 21.70 6.80 -14.01
C LYS A 427 22.07 6.14 -12.67
N ASP A 428 21.11 5.94 -11.77
CA ASP A 428 21.30 5.27 -10.48
C ASP A 428 21.15 3.73 -10.56
N GLY A 429 20.66 3.19 -11.68
CA GLY A 429 20.36 1.78 -11.89
C GLY A 429 19.28 1.21 -10.95
N PHE A 430 18.64 2.04 -10.11
CA PHE A 430 17.89 1.58 -8.95
C PHE A 430 16.58 0.88 -9.35
N ALA A 431 15.86 1.42 -10.33
CA ALA A 431 14.65 0.78 -10.86
C ALA A 431 14.95 -0.62 -11.43
N GLN A 432 16.02 -0.73 -12.25
CA GLN A 432 16.47 -2.01 -12.80
C GLN A 432 16.89 -2.99 -11.69
N LEU A 433 17.59 -2.52 -10.64
CA LEU A 433 17.98 -3.35 -9.50
C LEU A 433 16.75 -3.90 -8.75
N CYS A 434 15.78 -3.05 -8.40
CA CYS A 434 14.53 -3.48 -7.76
C CYS A 434 13.78 -4.50 -8.63
N PHE A 435 13.73 -4.28 -9.96
CA PHE A 435 13.08 -5.21 -10.88
C PHE A 435 13.81 -6.56 -10.95
N ARG A 436 15.14 -6.54 -11.05
CA ARG A 436 16.00 -7.74 -11.04
C ARG A 436 15.83 -8.55 -9.77
N CYS A 437 15.83 -7.89 -8.61
CA CYS A 437 15.59 -8.53 -7.32
C CYS A 437 14.17 -9.12 -7.26
N TYR A 438 13.13 -8.38 -7.65
CA TYR A 438 11.76 -8.88 -7.64
C TYR A 438 11.58 -10.09 -8.57
N LEU A 439 12.01 -9.99 -9.82
CA LEU A 439 11.88 -11.05 -10.83
C LEU A 439 12.59 -12.35 -10.40
N PHE A 440 13.75 -12.23 -9.74
CA PHE A 440 14.47 -13.36 -9.18
C PHE A 440 13.70 -14.01 -8.02
N HIS A 441 13.36 -13.25 -6.98
CA HIS A 441 12.74 -13.78 -5.76
C HIS A 441 11.30 -14.28 -5.95
N PHE A 442 10.52 -13.66 -6.85
CA PHE A 442 9.09 -13.95 -7.01
C PHE A 442 8.74 -14.80 -8.23
N HIS A 443 9.61 -14.88 -9.24
CA HIS A 443 9.38 -15.69 -10.44
C HIS A 443 10.50 -16.71 -10.72
N GLY A 444 11.62 -16.69 -9.98
CA GLY A 444 12.75 -17.60 -10.21
C GLY A 444 13.42 -17.37 -11.57
N LYS A 445 13.42 -16.12 -12.07
CA LYS A 445 13.95 -15.76 -13.39
C LYS A 445 15.03 -14.68 -13.26
N TRP A 446 16.11 -14.86 -14.00
CA TRP A 446 17.11 -13.81 -14.22
C TRP A 446 16.62 -12.84 -15.29
N TYR A 447 16.76 -11.55 -15.02
CA TYR A 447 16.57 -10.50 -16.02
C TYR A 447 17.60 -10.62 -17.15
N ARG A 448 17.22 -10.24 -18.37
CA ARG A 448 18.10 -10.20 -19.54
C ARG A 448 17.82 -8.92 -20.32
N ARG A 449 18.85 -8.09 -20.48
CA ARG A 449 18.79 -6.86 -21.27
C ARG A 449 18.44 -7.17 -22.73
N GLY A 450 17.61 -6.33 -23.35
CA GLY A 450 17.19 -6.49 -24.75
C GLY A 450 16.31 -7.71 -25.03
N VAL A 451 15.70 -8.32 -24.00
CA VAL A 451 14.75 -9.44 -24.16
C VAL A 451 13.33 -8.98 -23.93
N GLY A 452 12.46 -9.29 -24.89
CA GLY A 452 11.03 -8.99 -24.88
C GLY A 452 10.60 -8.20 -26.11
N VAL A 453 9.31 -7.85 -26.16
CA VAL A 453 8.73 -6.96 -27.18
C VAL A 453 7.93 -5.88 -26.44
N TYR A 454 8.04 -4.61 -26.86
CA TYR A 454 7.18 -3.55 -26.35
C TYR A 454 5.72 -3.83 -26.79
N VAL A 455 4.78 -3.75 -25.83
CA VAL A 455 3.37 -4.17 -25.99
C VAL A 455 2.47 -2.95 -26.03
#